data_AF-A0A914RYF3-F1
#
_entry.id   AF-A0A914RYF3-F1
#
_cell.length_a   1.000
_cell.length_b   1.000
_cell.length_c   1.000
_cell.angle_alpha   90.00
_cell.angle_beta   90.00
_cell.angle_gamma   90.00
#
_symmetry.space_group_name_H-M   'P 1'
#
loop_
_entity.id
_entity.type
_entity.pdbx_description
1 polymer ?
#
loop_
_entity_poly.entity_id
_entity_poly.type
_entity_poly.pdbx_seq_one_letter_code
_entity_poly.pdbx_strand_id
1 'polypeptide(L)' 'MTADPSKPIEQWQAFDVSDPNTKKIEFARGELEPEMPYYVKVAAIGPEGEGVSSESIPFDTVSGGDNLS' A
#
# COMPACT_ATOMS: atom_id res chain seq x y z
N MET A 1 -2.80 -0.37 3.16
CA MET A 1 -3.24 -0.45 1.75
C MET A 1 -4.50 -1.29 1.66
N THR A 2 -5.41 -0.96 0.74
CA THR A 2 -6.69 -1.68 0.54
C THR A 2 -7.20 -1.48 -0.88
N ALA A 3 -7.99 -2.43 -1.39
CA ALA A 3 -8.80 -2.23 -2.61
C ALA A 3 -10.19 -1.62 -2.29
N ASP A 4 -10.54 -1.49 -1.01
CA ASP A 4 -11.78 -0.88 -0.54
C ASP A 4 -11.46 0.20 0.52
N PRO A 5 -11.42 1.49 0.14
CA PRO A 5 -11.04 2.58 1.03
C PRO A 5 -12.12 2.93 2.05
N SER A 6 -13.32 2.34 1.96
CA SER A 6 -14.40 2.55 2.93
C SER A 6 -14.22 1.74 4.21
N LYS A 7 -13.34 0.73 4.20
CA LYS A 7 -13.06 -0.12 5.36
C LYS A 7 -12.34 0.65 6.49
N PRO A 8 -12.56 0.27 7.75
CA PRO A 8 -11.77 0.75 8.89
C PRO A 8 -10.26 0.53 8.67
N ILE A 9 -9.43 1.43 9.18
CA ILE A 9 -7.97 1.42 8.93
C ILE A 9 -7.30 0.15 9.46
N GLU A 10 -7.85 -0.45 10.51
CA GLU A 10 -7.37 -1.69 11.13
C GLU A 10 -7.57 -2.91 10.21
N GLN A 11 -8.38 -2.78 9.16
CA GLN A 11 -8.59 -3.81 8.14
C GLN A 11 -7.74 -3.58 6.88
N TRP A 12 -6.96 -2.49 6.84
CA TRP A 12 -6.04 -2.24 5.74
C TRP A 12 -4.76 -3.04 5.98
N GLN A 13 -4.14 -3.55 4.92
CA GLN A 13 -2.84 -4.19 5.02
C GLN A 13 -1.78 -3.15 5.43
N ALA A 14 -1.09 -3.39 6.54
CA ALA A 14 -0.04 -2.51 7.05
C ALA A 14 1.35 -2.98 6.58
N PHE A 15 2.26 -2.03 6.37
CA PHE A 15 3.65 -2.29 6.01
C PHE A 15 4.55 -1.35 6.83
N ASP A 16 5.41 -1.93 7.67
CA ASP A 16 6.34 -1.16 8.49
C ASP A 16 7.60 -0.81 7.70
N VAL A 17 7.98 0.47 7.74
CA VAL A 17 9.22 0.96 7.13
C VAL A 17 10.16 1.43 8.23
N SER A 18 11.08 0.56 8.63
CA SER A 18 12.01 0.83 9.74
C SER A 18 13.30 1.53 9.32
N ASP A 19 13.74 1.36 8.07
CA ASP A 19 14.93 2.05 7.55
C ASP A 19 14.54 3.42 6.96
N PRO A 20 15.03 4.54 7.50
CA PRO A 20 14.71 5.87 7.00
C PRO A 20 15.18 6.12 5.55
N ASN A 21 16.08 5.28 5.03
CA ASN A 21 16.55 5.35 3.65
C ASN A 21 15.68 4.57 2.67
N THR A 22 14.76 3.73 3.15
CA THR A 22 13.80 3.04 2.29
C THR A 22 12.75 4.02 1.79
N LYS A 23 12.69 4.23 0.47
CA LYS A 23 11.78 5.18 -0.19
C LYS A 23 10.68 4.51 -1.01
N LYS A 24 10.69 3.18 -1.10
CA LYS A 24 9.71 2.40 -1.86
C LYS A 24 9.46 1.05 -1.18
N ILE A 25 8.26 0.53 -1.38
CA ILE A 25 7.89 -0.87 -1.13
C ILE A 25 7.71 -1.51 -2.50
N GLU A 26 8.32 -2.67 -2.71
CA GLU A 26 8.19 -3.43 -3.95
C GLU A 26 7.28 -4.63 -3.72
N PHE A 27 6.34 -4.83 -4.64
CA PHE A 27 5.46 -5.98 -4.66
C PHE A 27 5.89 -6.92 -5.78
N ALA A 28 6.04 -8.20 -5.47
CA ALA A 28 6.30 -9.23 -6.45
C ALA A 28 5.05 -9.49 -7.32
N ARG A 29 5.26 -10.12 -8.49
CA ARG A 29 4.13 -10.57 -9.33
C ARG A 29 3.19 -11.44 -8.50
N GLY A 30 1.90 -11.16 -8.58
CA GLY A 30 0.84 -11.93 -7.94
C GLY A 30 0.53 -11.50 -6.50
N GLU A 31 1.27 -10.54 -5.94
CA GLU A 31 0.93 -9.98 -4.62
C GLU A 31 -0.21 -8.95 -4.68
N LEU A 32 -0.41 -8.34 -5.85
CA LEU A 32 -1.54 -7.46 -6.13
C LEU A 32 -2.36 -8.02 -7.29
N GLU A 33 -3.67 -7.90 -7.19
CA GLU A 33 -4.58 -8.27 -8.27
C GLU A 33 -4.35 -7.32 -9.47
N PRO A 34 -4.31 -7.83 -10.71
CA PRO A 34 -4.15 -7.01 -11.90
C PRO A 34 -5.42 -6.21 -12.21
N GLU A 35 -5.26 -5.06 -12.87
CA GLU A 35 -6.38 -4.19 -13.29
C GLU A 35 -7.30 -3.77 -12.13
N MET A 36 -6.72 -3.61 -10.93
CA MET A 36 -7.45 -3.30 -9.72
C MET A 36 -6.93 -2.00 -9.07
N PRO A 37 -7.83 -1.07 -8.70
CA PRO A 37 -7.46 0.12 -7.95
C PRO A 37 -7.14 -0.25 -6.50
N TYR A 38 -6.06 0.32 -5.98
CA TYR A 38 -5.65 0.25 -4.59
C TYR A 38 -5.46 1.65 -4.00
N TYR A 39 -5.61 1.74 -2.68
CA TYR A 39 -5.45 2.96 -1.91
C TYR A 39 -4.37 2.79 -0.85
N VAL A 40 -3.49 3.78 -0.74
CA VAL A 40 -2.42 3.84 0.25
C VAL A 40 -2.51 5.11 1.10
N LYS A 41 -2.13 4.99 2.37
CA LYS A 41 -1.90 6.08 3.32
C LYS A 41 -0.57 5.82 4.02
N VAL A 42 0.10 6.87 4.46
CA VAL A 42 1.34 6.78 5.23
C VAL A 42 1.18 7.54 6.54
N ALA A 43 1.59 6.92 7.64
CA ALA A 43 1.63 7.55 8.96
C ALA A 43 3.01 7.36 9.58
N ALA A 44 3.44 8.33 10.39
CA ALA A 44 4.61 8.17 11.23
C ALA A 44 4.23 7.40 12.50
N ILE A 45 5.05 6.43 12.91
CA ILE A 45 4.88 5.73 14.19
C ILE A 45 5.94 6.27 15.17
N GLY A 46 5.48 6.83 16.29
CA GLY A 46 6.33 7.34 17.37
C GLY A 46 6.10 6.59 18.69
N PRO A 47 6.81 6.98 19.78
CA PRO A 47 6.65 6.35 21.10
C PRO A 47 5.23 6.40 21.66
N GLU A 48 4.45 7.41 21.27
CA GLU A 48 3.06 7.63 21.69
C GLU A 48 2.03 6.92 20.77
N GLY A 49 2.51 6.18 19.77
CA GLY A 49 1.67 5.48 18.78
C GLY A 49 1.69 6.12 17.39
N GLU A 50 0.62 5.87 16.62
CA GLU A 50 0.46 6.38 15.25
C GLU A 50 0.20 7.89 15.27
N GLY A 51 0.99 8.62 14.48
CA GLY A 51 0.78 10.04 14.21
C GLY A 51 -0.36 10.28 13.21
N VAL A 52 -0.50 11.52 12.74
CA VAL A 52 -1.50 11.85 11.73
C VAL A 52 -1.16 11.15 10.41
N SER A 53 -2.10 10.32 9.93
CA SER A 53 -2.06 9.70 8.60
C SER A 53 -2.16 10.75 7.48
N SER A 54 -1.49 10.49 6.35
CA SER A 54 -1.71 11.25 5.12
C SER A 54 -3.14 11.08 4.58
N GLU A 55 -3.52 11.94 3.63
CA GLU A 55 -4.63 11.63 2.73
C GLU A 55 -4.40 10.31 1.99
N SER A 56 -5.47 9.62 1.63
CA SER A 56 -5.37 8.42 0.78
C SER A 56 -5.08 8.78 -0.65
N ILE A 57 -4.13 8.08 -1.26
CA ILE A 57 -3.80 8.21 -2.67
C ILE A 57 -4.18 6.91 -3.41
N PRO A 58 -4.95 6.99 -4.50
CA PRO A 58 -5.25 5.83 -5.34
C PRO A 58 -4.12 5.54 -6.32
N PHE A 59 -3.96 4.27 -6.69
CA PHE A 59 -3.17 3.83 -7.83
C PHE A 59 -3.78 2.57 -8.44
N ASP A 60 -3.64 2.41 -9.75
CA ASP A 60 -4.12 1.23 -10.47
C ASP A 60 -2.97 0.26 -10.71
N THR A 61 -3.21 -1.04 -10.50
CA THR A 61 -2.29 -2.06 -11.00
C THR A 61 -2.46 -2.24 -12.49
N VAL A 62 -1.34 -2.43 -13.18
CA VAL A 62 -1.36 -2.76 -14.62
C VAL A 62 -1.89 -4.17 -14.84
N SER A 63 -2.19 -4.51 -16.10
CA SER A 63 -2.51 -5.88 -16.47
C SER A 63 -1.36 -6.82 -16.09
N GLY A 64 -1.71 -7.99 -15.55
CA GLY A 64 -0.75 -9.03 -15.19
C GLY A 64 -0.16 -9.63 -16.46
N GLY A 65 0.82 -8.95 -17.06
CA GLY A 65 1.27 -9.27 -18.40
C GLY A 65 1.95 -10.63 -18.47
N ASP A 66 1.32 -11.65 -19.04
CA ASP A 66 2.05 -12.82 -19.51
C ASP A 66 2.83 -12.46 -20.77
N ASN A 67 4.08 -12.01 -20.60
CA ASN A 67 5.06 -12.08 -21.68
C ASN A 67 5.81 -13.42 -21.57
N LEU A 68 5.14 -14.48 -22.00
CA LEU A 68 5.81 -15.62 -22.61
C LEU A 68 5.78 -15.38 -24.13
N SER A 69 6.79 -14.68 -24.64
CA SER A 69 7.10 -14.60 -26.08
C SER A 69 8.60 -14.69 -26.28
#